data_AF-A0A3M1H3T3-F1
#
_entry.id   AF-A0A3M1H3T3-F1
#
_cell.length_a   1.000
_cell.length_b   1.000
_cell.length_c   1.000
_cell.angle_alpha   90.00
_cell.angle_beta   90.00
_cell.angle_gamma   90.00
#
_symmetry.space_group_name_H-M   'P 1'
#
loop_
_entity.id
_entity.type
_entity.pdbx_description
1 polymer ?
#
loop_
_entity_poly.entity_id
_entity_poly.type
_entity_poly.pdbx_seq_one_letter_code
_entity_poly.pdbx_strand_id
1 'polypeptide(L)' 'MGELFALSADRSTRLAFAPAAFAEQTAREDAPFGGWGVACYEGRTVQRFREACSPEGSPLAQLLADLETETSLLVA' A
#
# COMPACT_ATOMS: atom_id res chain seq x y z
N MET A 1 -16.28 -1.78 -1.05
CA MET A 1 -16.00 -1.12 0.26
C MET A 1 -14.48 -0.98 0.34
N GLY A 2 -13.93 0.07 0.95
CA GLY A 2 -12.47 0.22 1.02
C GLY A 2 -11.90 -0.52 2.22
N GLU A 3 -10.93 -1.41 2.02
CA GLU A 3 -10.21 -2.03 3.12
C GLU A 3 -9.04 -1.14 3.55
N LEU A 4 -8.90 -0.91 4.86
CA LEU A 4 -7.93 0.03 5.43
C LEU A 4 -6.92 -0.71 6.31
N PHE A 5 -5.65 -0.32 6.18
CA PHE A 5 -4.58 -0.81 7.04
C PHE A 5 -3.70 0.34 7.52
N ALA A 6 -3.49 0.44 8.84
CA ALA A 6 -2.71 1.49 9.45
C ALA A 6 -1.68 0.91 10.42
N LEU A 7 -0.43 1.38 10.34
CA LEU A 7 0.60 1.08 11.32
C LEU A 7 1.12 2.35 11.99
N SER A 8 1.27 2.30 13.30
CA SER A 8 2.05 3.25 14.08
C SER A 8 3.11 2.49 14.88
N ALA A 9 4.36 2.92 14.79
CA ALA A 9 5.49 2.34 15.50
C ALA A 9 6.33 3.43 16.16
N ASP A 10 6.96 3.11 17.28
CA ASP A 10 7.88 3.98 18.04
C ASP A 10 9.28 4.07 17.41
N ARG A 11 9.56 3.17 16.47
CA ARG A 11 10.79 3.09 15.68
C ARG A 11 10.49 2.94 14.21
N SER A 12 11.47 3.29 13.39
CA SER A 12 11.41 3.01 11.96
C SER A 12 11.17 1.51 11.75
N THR A 13 10.07 1.19 11.07
CA THR A 13 9.66 -0.19 10.82
C THR A 13 9.57 -0.39 9.32
N ARG A 14 10.37 -1.35 8.83
CA ARG A 14 10.34 -1.73 7.42
C ARG A 14 9.05 -2.48 7.12
N LEU A 15 8.38 -2.08 6.05
CA LEU A 15 7.20 -2.76 5.58
C LEU A 15 7.37 -3.14 4.11
N ALA A 16 7.09 -4.40 3.83
CA ALA A 16 7.00 -4.89 2.48
C ALA A 16 5.55 -4.77 2.03
N PHE A 17 5.33 -4.08 0.91
CA PHE A 17 4.05 -4.14 0.23
C PHE A 17 3.95 -5.49 -0.49
N ALA A 18 2.87 -6.24 -0.27
CA ALA A 18 2.64 -7.56 -0.86
C ALA A 18 1.46 -7.48 -1.85
N PRO A 19 1.71 -7.21 -3.15
CA PRO A 19 0.65 -6.90 -4.11
C PRO A 19 -0.32 -8.07 -4.31
N ALA A 20 0.19 -9.30 -4.33
CA ALA A 20 -0.62 -10.51 -4.53
C ALA A 20 -1.62 -10.73 -3.38
N ALA A 21 -1.18 -10.57 -2.13
CA ALA A 21 -2.06 -10.71 -0.97
C ALA A 21 -3.16 -9.63 -0.95
N PHE A 22 -2.81 -8.40 -1.34
CA PHE A 22 -3.78 -7.31 -1.44
C PHE A 22 -4.76 -7.50 -2.61
N ALA A 23 -4.30 -8.00 -3.74
CA ALA A 23 -5.14 -8.34 -4.89
C ALA A 23 -6.14 -9.46 -4.54
N GLU A 24 -5.69 -10.52 -3.85
CA GLU A 24 -6.57 -11.60 -3.37
C GLU A 24 -7.64 -11.08 -2.39
N GLN A 25 -7.28 -10.14 -1.52
CA GLN A 25 -8.20 -9.55 -0.56
C GLN A 25 -9.29 -8.72 -1.26
N THR A 26 -8.89 -7.93 -2.25
CA THR A 26 -9.79 -7.06 -3.01
C THR A 26 -10.62 -7.78 -4.07
N ALA A 27 -10.15 -8.94 -4.57
CA ALA A 27 -10.90 -9.80 -5.49
C ALA A 27 -12.11 -10.50 -4.86
N ARG A 28 -12.25 -10.48 -3.52
CA ARG A 28 -13.40 -11.06 -2.81
C ARG A 28 -14.68 -10.23 -2.91
N GLU A 29 -14.59 -8.98 -3.35
CA GLU A 29 -15.77 -8.14 -3.54
C GLU A 29 -16.27 -8.21 -5.00
N ASP A 30 -17.56 -8.47 -5.20
CA ASP A 30 -18.26 -8.38 -6.51
C ASP A 30 -18.33 -6.92 -7.06
N ALA A 31 -17.57 -6.00 -6.47
CA ALA A 31 -17.57 -4.58 -6.81
C ALA A 31 -16.41 -4.25 -7.78
N PRO A 32 -16.59 -3.28 -8.69
CA PRO A 32 -15.49 -2.80 -9.52
C PRO A 32 -14.36 -2.25 -8.63
N PHE A 33 -13.13 -2.70 -8.88
CA PHE A 33 -11.95 -2.27 -8.14
C PHE A 33 -11.76 -0.75 -8.27
N GLY A 34 -11.87 -0.04 -7.15
CA GLY A 34 -11.89 1.42 -7.10
C GLY A 34 -10.51 2.09 -7.09
N GLY A 35 -9.44 1.30 -7.02
CA GLY A 35 -8.08 1.77 -6.81
C GLY A 35 -7.52 1.38 -5.44
N TRP A 36 -6.27 1.77 -5.20
CA TRP A 36 -5.56 1.60 -3.94
C TRP A 36 -4.60 2.76 -3.71
N GLY A 37 -4.23 2.97 -2.45
CA GLY A 37 -3.33 4.04 -2.06
C GLY A 37 -2.50 3.70 -0.83
N VAL A 38 -1.26 4.16 -0.83
CA VAL A 38 -0.30 3.97 0.24
C VAL A 38 0.31 5.32 0.59
N ALA A 39 0.38 5.64 1.87
CA ALA A 39 1.08 6.81 2.39
C ALA A 39 2.05 6.39 3.48
N CYS A 40 3.20 7.05 3.57
CA CYS A 40 4.15 6.83 4.66
C CYS A 40 4.79 8.14 5.10
N TYR A 41 5.29 8.15 6.34
CA TYR A 41 5.97 9.31 6.92
C TYR A 41 7.48 9.10 6.96
N GLU A 42 8.21 9.92 6.20
CA GLU A 42 9.66 10.03 6.31
C GLU A 42 9.99 11.28 7.14
N GLY A 43 10.24 11.06 8.44
CA GLY A 43 10.32 12.16 9.41
C GLY A 43 8.99 12.89 9.52
N ARG A 44 8.93 14.15 9.06
CA ARG A 44 7.69 14.97 9.02
C ARG A 44 7.08 15.07 7.63
N THR A 45 7.74 14.50 6.62
CA THR A 45 7.28 14.52 5.24
C THR A 45 6.39 13.33 4.98
N VAL A 46 5.27 13.55 4.28
CA VAL A 46 4.38 12.48 3.84
C VAL A 46 4.69 12.16 2.38
N GLN A 47 5.02 10.91 2.10
CA GLN A 47 5.02 10.36 0.76
C GLN A 47 3.68 9.66 0.50
N ARG A 48 3.14 9.81 -0.72
CA ARG A 48 1.83 9.29 -1.10
C ARG A 48 1.88 8.69 -2.50
N PHE A 49 1.34 7.49 -2.62
CA PHE A 49 1.34 6.63 -3.80
C PHE A 49 -0.10 6.15 -4.01
N ARG A 50 -0.64 6.25 -5.23
CA ARG A 50 -2.01 5.81 -5.52
C ARG A 50 -2.17 5.39 -6.96
N GLU A 51 -3.01 4.40 -7.19
CA GLU A 51 -3.40 3.95 -8.52
C GLU A 51 -4.88 3.56 -8.58
N ALA A 52 -5.46 3.68 -9.76
CA ALA A 52 -6.84 3.27 -10.02
C ALA A 52 -6.96 1.84 -10.56
N CYS A 53 -5.83 1.17 -10.87
CA CYS A 53 -5.80 -0.21 -11.35
C CYS A 53 -5.49 -1.18 -10.21
N SER A 54 -5.79 -2.46 -10.42
CA SER A 54 -5.38 -3.53 -9.50
C SER A 54 -3.86 -3.45 -9.21
N PRO A 55 -3.43 -3.73 -7.97
CA PRO A 55 -2.01 -3.79 -7.63
C PRO A 55 -1.30 -4.98 -8.27
N GLU A 56 -2.04 -5.99 -8.78
CA GLU A 56 -1.44 -7.06 -9.57
C GLU A 56 -0.86 -6.50 -10.89
N GLY A 57 0.46 -6.62 -11.06
CA GLY A 57 1.17 -6.09 -12.22
C GLY A 57 1.31 -4.56 -12.26
N SER A 58 0.96 -3.87 -11.18
CA SER A 58 1.15 -2.43 -11.05
C SER A 58 2.65 -2.08 -10.99
N PRO A 59 3.14 -1.14 -11.84
CA PRO A 59 4.51 -0.64 -11.75
C PRO A 59 4.80 0.01 -10.40
N LEU A 60 3.80 0.68 -9.79
CA LEU A 60 3.94 1.29 -8.48
C LEU A 60 3.99 0.25 -7.37
N ALA A 61 3.20 -0.82 -7.46
CA ALA A 61 3.26 -1.92 -6.52
C ALA A 61 4.61 -2.63 -6.57
N GLN A 62 5.18 -2.81 -7.76
CA GLN A 62 6.54 -3.33 -7.93
C GLN A 62 7.59 -2.39 -7.34
N LEU A 63 7.49 -1.08 -7.62
CA LEU A 63 8.37 -0.07 -7.04
C LEU A 63 8.33 -0.08 -5.50
N LEU A 64 7.14 -0.20 -4.90
CA LEU A 64 6.98 -0.27 -3.45
C LEU A 64 7.51 -1.57 -2.85
N ALA A 65 7.44 -2.68 -3.59
CA ALA A 65 8.08 -3.94 -3.19
C ALA A 65 9.61 -3.83 -3.23
N ASP A 66 10.15 -3.16 -4.25
CA ASP A 66 11.60 -3.00 -4.45
C ASP A 66 12.22 -1.94 -3.53
N LEU A 67 11.44 -0.93 -3.11
CA LEU A 67 11.92 0.18 -2.30
C LEU A 67 12.37 -0.22 -0.89
N GLU A 68 12.05 -1.43 -0.40
CA GLU A 68 12.33 -1.93 0.96
C GLU A 68 12.22 -0.82 2.02
N THR A 69 11.19 0.04 1.89
CA THR A 69 11.20 1.33 2.60
C THR A 69 11.12 1.07 4.11
N GLU A 70 12.14 1.53 4.85
CA GLU A 70 12.14 1.61 6.31
C GLU A 70 11.16 2.69 6.76
N THR A 71 9.87 2.53 6.49
CA THR A 71 8.89 3.59 6.74
C THR A 71 7.52 3.03 7.03
N SER A 72 6.91 3.56 8.10
CA SER A 72 5.56 3.26 8.55
C SER A 72 4.54 3.55 7.45
N LEU A 73 3.87 2.51 6.96
CA LEU A 73 2.81 2.59 5.94
C LEU A 73 1.45 2.79 6.63
N LEU A 74 0.71 3.76 6.12
CA LEU A 74 -0.72 3.96 6.26
C LEU A 74 -1.32 3.75 4.87
N VAL A 75 -2.06 2.67 4.68
CA VAL A 75 -2.82 2.38 3.45
C VAL A 75 -4.23 2.94 3.66
N ALA A 76 -4.66 3.83 2.75
CA ALA A 76 -5.93 4.56 2.83
C ALA A 76 -6.84 4.24 1.64
#